data_AF-A0A954N2K0-F1
#
_entry.id   AF-A0A954N2K0-F1
#
_cell.length_a   1.000
_cell.length_b   1.000
_cell.length_c   1.000
_cell.angle_alpha   90.00
_cell.angle_beta   90.00
_cell.angle_gamma   90.00
#
_symmetry.space_group_name_H-M   'P 1'
#
loop_
_entity.id
_entity.type
_entity.pdbx_description
1 polymer ?
#
loop_
_entity_poly.entity_id
_entity_poly.type
_entity_poly.pdbx_seq_one_letter_code
_entity_poly.pdbx_strand_id
1 'polypeptide(L)'
;AAERLPEDLRRDLNSMILFDRRGICRKSTAVAQTLMHVGGMWGVLGFLLWVIPAPIRNFGYGIVAANRYRIWGKLETCRLPRPGEQELFLP
;
A
#
# COMPACT_ATOMS: atom_id res chain seq x y z
N ALA A 1 -15.38 -2.95 1.53
CA ALA A 1 -14.16 -3.08 2.38
C ALA A 1 -14.50 -3.16 3.87
N ALA A 2 -15.39 -2.29 4.36
CA ALA A 2 -15.84 -2.21 5.76
C ALA A 2 -16.62 -3.43 6.29
N GLU A 3 -16.78 -4.50 5.53
CA GLU A 3 -17.40 -5.76 6.00
C GLU A 3 -16.36 -6.90 6.06
N ARG A 4 -15.19 -6.71 5.43
CA ARG A 4 -14.17 -7.75 5.22
C ARG A 4 -12.91 -7.60 6.07
N LEU A 5 -12.73 -6.46 6.75
CA LEU A 5 -11.55 -6.19 7.58
C LEU A 5 -11.90 -6.24 9.08
N PRO A 6 -11.05 -6.74 9.98
CA PRO A 6 -11.19 -6.59 11.43
C PRO A 6 -11.31 -5.12 11.88
N GLU A 7 -12.02 -4.85 12.98
CA GLU A 7 -12.26 -3.49 13.51
C GLU A 7 -10.96 -2.75 13.89
N ASP A 8 -9.97 -3.44 14.45
CA ASP A 8 -8.67 -2.88 14.81
C ASP A 8 -7.93 -2.31 13.61
N LEU A 9 -8.04 -2.98 12.45
CA LEU A 9 -7.42 -2.54 11.20
C LEU A 9 -8.15 -1.37 10.53
N ARG A 10 -9.45 -1.20 10.79
CA ARG A 10 -10.22 -0.07 10.27
C ARG A 10 -9.91 1.23 11.01
N ARG A 11 -9.57 1.12 12.31
CA ARG A 11 -9.26 2.28 13.16
C ARG A 11 -7.84 2.79 12.96
N ASP A 12 -6.88 1.92 12.68
CA ASP A 12 -5.48 2.30 12.42
C ASP A 12 -5.10 2.22 10.93
N LEU A 13 -5.33 3.35 10.24
CA LEU A 13 -5.03 3.51 8.81
C LEU A 13 -3.63 4.08 8.53
N ASN A 14 -2.68 3.97 9.48
CA ASN A 14 -1.32 4.47 9.28
C ASN A 14 -0.42 3.56 8.45
N SER A 15 -0.93 2.41 8.02
CA SER A 15 -0.19 1.41 7.28
C SER A 15 -1.04 0.86 6.14
N MET A 16 -0.35 0.47 5.07
CA MET A 16 -0.98 -0.25 3.96
C MET A 16 -1.43 -1.65 4.41
N ILE A 17 -2.61 -2.06 3.94
CA ILE A 17 -3.21 -3.37 4.14
C ILE A 17 -3.56 -3.93 2.77
N LEU A 18 -3.17 -5.18 2.54
CA LEU A 18 -3.57 -5.96 1.37
C LEU A 18 -4.50 -7.08 1.85
N PHE A 19 -5.68 -7.18 1.24
CA PHE A 19 -6.58 -8.31 1.42
C PHE A 19 -6.75 -9.02 0.08
N ASP A 20 -6.33 -10.28 0.01
CA ASP A 20 -6.46 -11.11 -1.17
C ASP A 20 -6.87 -12.55 -0.81
N ARG A 21 -6.81 -13.48 -1.77
CA ARG A 21 -7.14 -14.89 -1.56
C ARG A 21 -6.25 -15.61 -0.53
N ARG A 22 -5.06 -15.08 -0.23
CA ARG A 22 -4.09 -15.61 0.75
C ARG A 22 -4.31 -15.04 2.14
N GLY A 23 -5.17 -14.04 2.30
CA GLY A 23 -5.55 -13.44 3.56
C GLY A 23 -5.18 -11.96 3.68
N ILE A 24 -4.95 -11.51 4.92
CA ILE A 24 -4.65 -10.12 5.23
C ILE A 24 -3.15 -9.96 5.47
N CYS A 25 -2.51 -9.07 4.71
CA CYS A 25 -1.11 -8.70 4.86
C CYS A 25 -0.98 -7.20 5.18
N ARG A 26 0.08 -6.83 5.91
CA ARG A 26 0.30 -5.44 6.37
C ARG A 26 1.73 -4.96 6.05
N LYS A 27 1.94 -3.64 6.10
CA LYS A 27 3.26 -2.98 6.00
C LYS A 27 4.03 -3.40 4.73
N SER A 28 5.34 -3.63 4.84
CA SER A 28 6.22 -4.05 3.75
C SER A 28 5.76 -5.32 3.03
N THR A 29 5.07 -6.23 3.75
CA THR A 29 4.57 -7.50 3.21
C THR A 29 3.36 -7.28 2.30
N ALA A 30 2.50 -6.30 2.64
CA ALA A 30 1.43 -5.86 1.76
C ALA A 30 1.99 -5.19 0.49
N VAL A 31 3.03 -4.36 0.62
CA VAL A 31 3.67 -3.68 -0.52
C VAL A 31 4.30 -4.68 -1.48
N ALA A 32 5.13 -5.61 -0.98
CA ALA A 32 5.80 -6.61 -1.80
C ALA A 32 4.80 -7.48 -2.60
N GLN A 33 3.73 -7.95 -1.94
CA GLN A 33 2.69 -8.73 -2.61
C GLN A 33 1.86 -7.91 -3.59
N THR A 34 1.55 -6.65 -3.27
CA THR A 34 0.85 -5.76 -4.22
C THR A 34 1.68 -5.58 -5.49
N LEU A 35 2.99 -5.35 -5.35
CA LEU A 35 3.90 -5.24 -6.50
C LEU A 35 3.94 -6.53 -7.34
N MET A 36 3.93 -7.70 -6.69
CA MET A 36 3.81 -8.99 -7.38
C MET A 36 2.48 -9.15 -8.13
N HIS A 37 1.36 -8.69 -7.55
CA HIS A 37 0.04 -8.72 -8.19
C HIS A 37 -0.06 -7.81 -9.40
N VAL A 38 0.61 -6.64 -9.38
CA VAL A 38 0.70 -5.76 -10.56
C VAL A 38 1.47 -6.43 -11.70
N GLY A 39 2.46 -7.28 -11.39
CA GLY A 39 3.21 -8.04 -12.38
C GLY A 39 4.23 -7.21 -13.17
N GLY A 40 4.77 -7.81 -14.24
CA GLY A 40 5.81 -7.18 -15.07
C GLY A 40 7.07 -6.78 -14.29
N MET A 41 7.62 -5.60 -14.60
CA MET A 41 8.80 -5.06 -13.92
C MET A 41 8.55 -4.77 -12.42
N TRP A 42 7.32 -4.41 -12.06
CA TRP A 42 6.92 -4.19 -10.66
C TRP A 42 6.93 -5.50 -9.87
N GLY A 43 6.55 -6.62 -10.50
CA GLY A 43 6.62 -7.94 -9.86
C GLY A 43 8.04 -8.35 -9.49
N VAL A 44 9.02 -8.03 -10.35
CA VAL A 44 10.46 -8.26 -10.06
C VAL A 44 10.90 -7.44 -8.85
N LEU A 45 10.52 -6.17 -8.78
CA LEU A 45 10.82 -5.32 -7.62
C LEU A 45 10.15 -5.83 -6.34
N GLY A 46 8.90 -6.30 -6.45
CA GLY A 46 8.19 -6.94 -5.34
C GLY A 46 8.90 -8.19 -4.83
N PHE A 47 9.45 -9.01 -5.73
CA PHE A 47 10.25 -10.18 -5.39
C PHE A 47 11.56 -9.81 -4.70
N LEU A 48 12.30 -8.82 -5.20
CA LEU A 48 13.51 -8.32 -4.54
C LEU A 48 13.21 -7.83 -3.11
N LEU A 49 12.12 -7.08 -2.93
CA LEU A 49 11.67 -6.65 -1.60
C LEU A 49 11.24 -7.83 -0.71
N TRP A 50 10.72 -8.89 -1.31
CA TRP A 50 10.32 -10.11 -0.60
C TRP A 50 11.50 -10.91 -0.06
N VAL A 51 12.59 -10.98 -0.83
CA VAL A 51 13.84 -11.67 -0.47
C VAL A 51 14.53 -10.99 0.73
N ILE A 52 14.38 -9.67 0.88
CA ILE A 52 14.93 -8.95 2.04
C ILE A 52 14.21 -9.42 3.33
N PRO A 53 14.96 -9.77 4.39
CA PRO A 53 14.39 -10.19 5.67
C PRO A 53 13.37 -9.20 6.22
N ALA A 54 12.26 -9.73 6.75
CA ALA A 54 11.16 -8.97 7.34
C ALA A 54 11.58 -7.82 8.28
N PRO A 55 12.53 -7.99 9.24
CA PRO A 55 12.90 -6.90 10.15
C PRO A 55 13.50 -5.70 9.41
N ILE A 56 14.37 -5.93 8.43
CA ILE A 56 15.06 -4.87 7.67
C ILE A 56 14.06 -4.09 6.84
N ARG A 57 13.23 -4.78 6.05
CA ARG A 57 12.23 -4.11 5.21
C ARG A 57 11.15 -3.42 6.03
N ASN A 58 10.79 -3.94 7.21
CA ASN A 58 9.83 -3.30 8.11
C ASN A 58 10.42 -2.06 8.78
N PHE A 59 11.71 -2.07 9.10
CA PHE A 59 12.40 -0.88 9.61
C PHE A 59 12.42 0.24 8.56
N GLY A 60 12.83 -0.08 7.33
CA GLY A 60 12.78 0.87 6.21
C GLY A 60 11.36 1.40 5.97
N TYR A 61 10.36 0.50 5.96
CA TYR A 61 8.96 0.89 5.85
C TYR A 61 8.52 1.84 6.97
N GLY A 62 8.95 1.60 8.22
CA GLY A 62 8.64 2.46 9.35
C GLY A 62 9.17 3.88 9.19
N ILE A 63 10.41 4.03 8.70
CA ILE A 63 11.01 5.34 8.41
C ILE A 63 10.19 6.07 7.35
N VAL A 64 9.87 5.41 6.24
CA VAL A 64 9.09 6.01 5.15
C VAL A 64 7.68 6.38 5.62
N ALA A 65 7.01 5.49 6.34
CA ALA A 65 5.65 5.71 6.85
C ALA A 65 5.56 6.87 7.84
N ALA A 66 6.58 7.06 8.68
CA ALA A 66 6.70 8.17 9.61
C ALA A 66 7.00 9.51 8.90
N ASN A 67 7.70 9.47 7.77
CA ASN A 67 8.08 10.65 7.01
C ASN A 67 7.15 10.95 5.82
N ARG A 68 6.08 10.16 5.61
CA ARG A 68 5.26 10.23 4.38
C ARG A 68 4.74 11.64 4.05
N TYR A 69 4.20 12.35 5.04
CA TYR A 69 3.70 13.70 4.81
C TYR A 69 4.81 14.76 4.72
N ARG A 70 6.02 14.43 5.19
CA ARG A 70 7.19 15.30 5.03
C ARG A 70 7.85 15.12 3.66
N ILE A 71 7.83 13.91 3.09
CA ILE A 71 8.42 13.60 1.79
C ILE A 71 7.51 14.10 0.64
N TRP A 72 6.22 13.82 0.72
CA TRP A 72 5.27 14.11 -0.36
C TRP A 72 4.36 15.31 -0.10
N GLY A 73 4.41 15.88 1.11
CA GLY A 73 3.41 16.84 1.57
C GLY A 73 2.09 16.16 1.94
N LYS A 74 1.19 16.93 2.55
CA LYS A 74 -0.21 16.55 2.74
C LYS A 74 -1.07 17.46 1.88
N LEU A 75 -2.01 16.87 1.15
CA LEU A 75 -3.03 17.63 0.43
C LEU A 75 -4.13 17.99 1.44
N GLU A 76 -4.45 19.28 1.54
CA GLU A 76 -5.53 19.77 2.41
C GLU A 76 -6.91 19.50 1.79
N THR A 77 -6.98 19.38 0.47
CA THR A 77 -8.23 19.12 -0.27
C THR A 77 -8.05 17.95 -1.24
N CYS A 78 -9.16 17.25 -1.51
CA CYS A 78 -9.17 16.18 -2.49
C CYS A 78 -9.08 16.75 -3.91
N ARG A 79 -8.15 16.22 -4.71
CA ARG A 79 -8.03 16.56 -6.14
C ARG A 79 -9.18 15.93 -6.91
N LEU A 80 -9.91 16.72 -7.71
CA LEU A 80 -10.87 16.20 -8.67
C LEU A 80 -10.15 15.59 -9.90
N PRO A 81 -10.67 14.48 -10.46
CA PRO A 81 -10.07 13.86 -11.64
C PRO A 81 -10.14 14.80 -12.84
N ARG A 82 -9.04 14.85 -13.61
CA ARG A 82 -8.95 15.64 -14.85
C ARG A 82 -9.79 15.00 -15.96
N PRO A 83 -10.17 15.77 -17.01
CA PRO A 83 -10.77 15.19 -18.21
C PRO A 83 -9.87 14.05 -18.76
N GLY A 84 -10.46 12.88 -18.98
CA GLY A 84 -9.75 11.65 -19.39
C GLY A 84 -9.35 10.71 -18.23
N GLU A 85 -9.18 11.21 -17.00
CA GLU A 85 -8.95 10.34 -15.83
C GLU A 85 -10.25 9.72 -15.33
N GLN A 86 -11.40 10.32 -15.65
CA GLN A 86 -12.73 9.87 -15.20
C GLN A 86 -13.08 8.46 -15.68
N GLU A 87 -12.58 8.05 -16.84
CA GLU A 87 -12.80 6.71 -17.40
C GLU A 87 -12.11 5.60 -16.59
N LEU A 88 -11.12 5.94 -15.76
CA LEU A 88 -10.42 4.99 -14.89
C LEU A 88 -11.17 4.74 -13.58
N PHE A 89 -12.21 5.54 -13.27
CA PHE A 89 -13.01 5.36 -12.08
C PHE A 89 -14.11 4.34 -12.33
N LEU A 90 -14.41 3.55 -11.30
CA LEU A 90 -15.53 2.63 -11.33
C LEU A 90 -16.84 3.44 -11.36
N PRO A 91 -17.86 2.99 -12.12
CA PRO A 91 -19.18 3.60 -12.13
C PRO A 91 -19.86 3.53 -10.76
#